data_AF-A0A947A6P2-F1
#
_entry.id   AF-A0A947A6P2-F1
#
_cell.length_a   1.000
_cell.length_b   1.000
_cell.length_c   1.000
_cell.angle_alpha   90.00
_cell.angle_beta   90.00
_cell.angle_gamma   90.00
#
_symmetry.space_group_name_H-M   'P 1'
#
loop_
_entity.id
_entity.type
_entity.pdbx_description
1 polymer ?
#
loop_
_entity_poly.entity_id
_entity_poly.type
_entity_poly.pdbx_seq_one_letter_code
_entity_poly.pdbx_strand_id
1 'polypeptide(L)'
;MRISQFLGVGLALALAWSCKQGPEVEKPVVGEEKDFEYVVDQFADLRILRYQVPGFDELSLKEKKLVYYLTEAGLAGRDIMWAQNYRHNLDIREALEQIYTSFSGDKTTADWKEFEVYLKRVWFSNGIHHHYSNDKLKPGFSEDYLNYLLKETDTELDSEAFAVIFNEADAKKVNKKKGVDNVAASAVNFYDPDITDAEVDAFYAKMDKGSAEEPIEIGLNTKLVRENGQLAEKVYKVDGMYGVAIAEVVKWLEKAVEVAENVKQANTLKLLIQYYQTGSLETWDEYAISWVNSTEGNIDWINGFIEVYNDPKGYKGSYESMIEIKDFEMSRQMAVLSE
;
A
#
# COMPACT_ATOMS: atom_id res chain seq x y z
N MET A 1 -31.75 8.10 87.64
CA MET A 1 -31.21 9.40 88.08
C MET A 1 -29.92 9.13 88.84
N ARG A 2 -28.77 9.55 88.32
CA ARG A 2 -28.00 8.76 87.34
C ARG A 2 -26.75 8.23 88.05
N ILE A 3 -26.70 6.90 88.12
CA ILE A 3 -25.59 6.06 88.57
C ILE A 3 -24.88 5.59 87.30
N SER A 4 -23.63 5.17 87.45
CA SER A 4 -22.92 4.18 86.62
C SER A 4 -22.14 4.70 85.41
N GLN A 5 -20.99 4.15 85.02
CA GLN A 5 -20.07 3.14 85.58
C GLN A 5 -18.93 3.00 84.52
N PHE A 6 -17.68 2.84 84.98
CA PHE A 6 -16.64 1.93 84.45
C PHE A 6 -16.14 2.16 82.98
N LEU A 7 -14.99 1.71 82.49
CA LEU A 7 -14.04 0.61 82.78
C LEU A 7 -12.73 0.98 82.01
N GLY A 8 -11.52 0.90 82.57
CA GLY A 8 -10.60 -0.25 82.44
C GLY A 8 -9.60 -0.09 81.26
N VAL A 9 -8.34 0.32 81.47
CA VAL A 9 -7.11 -0.48 81.75
C VAL A 9 -6.50 -1.21 80.54
N GLY A 10 -5.19 -1.00 80.34
CA GLY A 10 -4.25 -1.82 79.54
C GLY A 10 -3.22 -0.95 78.81
N LEU A 11 -2.14 -0.46 79.43
CA LEU A 11 -0.84 -1.10 79.69
C LEU A 11 -0.13 -1.75 78.48
N ALA A 12 1.11 -1.26 78.27
CA ALA A 12 2.32 -1.95 77.79
C ALA A 12 2.73 -1.88 76.29
N LEU A 13 3.86 -1.16 76.10
CA LEU A 13 5.09 -1.55 75.38
C LEU A 13 4.99 -2.14 73.96
N ALA A 14 5.68 -1.50 73.01
CA ALA A 14 6.92 -2.06 72.44
C ALA A 14 7.64 -1.08 71.51
N LEU A 15 8.97 -1.15 71.60
CA LEU A 15 9.98 -0.57 70.73
C LEU A 15 9.72 -0.77 69.24
N ALA A 16 10.06 0.23 68.41
CA ALA A 16 10.72 -0.04 67.13
C ALA A 16 11.57 1.15 66.70
N TRP A 17 12.87 0.92 66.80
CA TRP A 17 13.96 1.66 66.19
C TRP A 17 13.99 1.34 64.69
N SER A 18 14.49 2.29 63.88
CA SER A 18 15.07 2.07 62.54
C SER A 18 14.12 1.88 61.35
N CYS A 19 13.96 2.93 60.55
CA CYS A 19 13.97 2.82 59.10
C CYS A 19 14.87 3.92 58.52
N LYS A 20 15.95 3.46 57.87
CA LYS A 20 16.90 4.23 57.06
C LYS A 20 16.17 5.04 55.99
N GLN A 21 16.58 6.30 55.78
CA GLN A 21 16.39 6.99 54.51
C GLN A 21 17.15 6.20 53.42
N GLY A 22 16.42 5.55 52.52
CA GLY A 22 16.97 5.05 51.26
C GLY A 22 17.18 6.23 50.29
N PRO A 23 18.05 6.07 49.29
CA PRO A 23 18.29 7.13 48.30
C PRO A 23 17.00 7.44 47.54
N GLU A 24 16.70 8.74 47.39
CA GLU A 24 15.65 9.24 46.52
C GLU A 24 15.91 8.73 45.11
N VAL A 25 15.01 7.90 44.59
CA VAL A 25 15.02 7.52 43.18
C VAL A 25 14.60 8.77 42.41
N GLU A 26 15.55 9.42 41.73
CA GLU A 26 15.21 10.41 40.71
C GLU A 26 14.25 9.74 39.72
N LYS A 27 13.00 10.20 39.72
CA LYS A 27 12.07 9.87 38.65
C LYS A 27 12.70 10.37 37.36
N PRO A 28 12.77 9.55 36.30
CA PRO A 28 13.25 10.04 35.02
C PRO A 28 12.40 11.25 34.66
N VAL A 29 13.08 12.35 34.32
CA VAL A 29 12.44 13.49 33.67
C VAL A 29 11.91 12.94 32.37
N VAL A 30 10.60 12.63 32.34
CA VAL A 30 9.87 12.43 31.11
C VAL A 30 9.98 13.79 30.41
N GLY A 31 10.88 13.87 29.42
CA GLY A 31 10.93 15.02 28.54
C GLY A 31 9.52 15.24 27.99
N GLU A 32 9.10 16.49 27.89
CA GLU A 32 7.79 16.84 27.31
C GLU A 32 7.60 16.07 26.00
N GLU A 33 6.77 15.03 26.02
CA GLU A 33 6.25 14.43 24.80
C GLU A 33 5.50 15.56 24.10
N LYS A 34 6.10 16.10 23.04
CA LYS A 34 5.34 16.91 22.11
C LYS A 34 4.19 16.04 21.61
N ASP A 35 2.97 16.47 21.89
CA ASP A 35 1.75 15.82 21.42
C ASP A 35 1.89 15.58 19.90
N PHE A 36 2.04 14.31 19.50
CA PHE A 36 2.23 13.97 18.09
C PHE A 36 0.88 14.13 17.39
N GLU A 37 0.74 15.14 16.54
CA GLU A 37 -0.50 15.36 15.80
C GLU A 37 -0.67 14.24 14.75
N TYR A 38 -1.58 13.30 15.00
CA TYR A 38 -1.80 12.15 14.12
C TYR A 38 -2.62 12.48 12.87
N VAL A 39 -3.49 13.49 12.94
CA VAL A 39 -4.40 13.87 11.84
C VAL A 39 -3.73 14.93 10.98
N VAL A 40 -3.61 14.67 9.67
CA VAL A 40 -2.98 15.58 8.71
C VAL A 40 -4.00 16.43 7.96
N ASP A 41 -5.06 15.78 7.47
CA ASP A 41 -6.11 16.42 6.68
C ASP A 41 -7.42 15.61 6.77
N GLN A 42 -8.54 16.23 6.44
CA GLN A 42 -9.83 15.56 6.27
C GLN A 42 -10.63 16.21 5.14
N PHE A 43 -11.03 15.41 4.15
CA PHE A 43 -11.78 15.86 2.99
C PHE A 43 -12.71 14.75 2.49
N ALA A 44 -13.87 15.11 1.93
CA ALA A 44 -14.93 14.16 1.59
C ALA A 44 -15.21 13.19 2.76
N ASP A 45 -15.12 11.89 2.50
CA ASP A 45 -15.27 10.78 3.45
C ASP A 45 -13.93 10.21 3.94
N LEU A 46 -12.82 10.94 3.72
CA LEU A 46 -11.45 10.49 3.97
C LEU A 46 -10.79 11.32 5.07
N ARG A 47 -10.03 10.64 5.94
CA ARG A 47 -9.17 11.26 6.95
C ARG A 47 -7.74 10.77 6.74
N ILE A 48 -6.82 11.70 6.57
CA ILE A 48 -5.39 11.41 6.38
C ILE A 48 -4.72 11.38 7.75
N LEU A 49 -4.08 10.27 8.05
CA LEU A 49 -3.33 10.07 9.27
C LEU A 49 -1.84 9.94 8.96
N ARG A 50 -0.99 10.21 9.95
CA ARG A 50 0.42 9.86 9.93
C ARG A 50 0.76 9.01 11.15
N TYR A 51 1.80 8.20 11.03
CA TYR A 51 2.27 7.30 12.08
C TYR A 51 3.74 7.58 12.41
N GLN A 52 4.16 7.20 13.60
CA GLN A 52 5.56 7.20 14.00
C GLN A 52 6.21 5.88 13.64
N VAL A 53 7.53 5.86 13.51
CA VAL A 53 8.33 4.65 13.28
C VAL A 53 9.37 4.51 14.39
N PRO A 54 8.98 4.18 15.63
CA PRO A 54 9.88 4.26 16.80
C PRO A 54 11.12 3.38 16.68
N GLY A 55 10.98 2.16 16.12
CA GLY A 55 12.09 1.23 15.93
C GLY A 55 13.17 1.73 14.96
N PHE A 56 12.90 2.78 14.16
CA PHE A 56 13.86 3.31 13.19
C PHE A 56 15.10 3.90 13.86
N ASP A 57 14.95 4.61 14.99
CA ASP A 57 16.07 5.29 15.63
C ASP A 57 17.08 4.31 16.24
N GLU A 58 16.62 3.13 16.65
CA GLU A 58 17.43 2.03 17.20
C GLU A 58 18.27 1.30 16.15
N LEU A 59 17.95 1.45 14.87
CA LEU A 59 18.68 0.82 13.78
C LEU A 59 20.10 1.38 13.63
N SER A 60 21.04 0.48 13.34
CA SER A 60 22.38 0.84 12.85
C SER A 60 22.29 1.59 11.52
N LEU A 61 23.38 2.28 11.14
CA LEU A 61 23.44 2.97 9.85
C LEU A 61 23.27 2.00 8.66
N LYS A 62 23.74 0.76 8.79
CA LYS A 62 23.58 -0.26 7.72
C LYS A 62 22.11 -0.64 7.54
N GLU A 63 21.40 -0.89 8.65
CA GLU A 63 19.97 -1.18 8.66
C GLU A 63 19.15 0.00 8.15
N LYS A 64 19.47 1.24 8.55
CA LYS A 64 18.81 2.46 8.03
C LYS A 64 18.96 2.60 6.50
N LYS A 65 20.13 2.24 5.95
CA LYS A 65 20.33 2.20 4.49
C LYS A 65 19.48 1.12 3.84
N LEU A 66 19.38 -0.06 4.44
CA LEU A 66 18.52 -1.13 3.93
C LEU A 66 17.05 -0.68 3.89
N VAL A 67 16.52 -0.13 4.99
CA VAL A 67 15.16 0.44 5.03
C VAL A 67 14.97 1.49 3.94
N TYR A 68 15.92 2.42 3.79
CA TYR A 68 15.85 3.45 2.76
C TYR A 68 15.77 2.84 1.36
N TYR A 69 16.68 1.93 0.99
CA TYR A 69 16.68 1.33 -0.34
C TYR A 69 15.43 0.49 -0.62
N LEU A 70 14.92 -0.26 0.37
CA LEU A 70 13.66 -0.99 0.22
C LEU A 70 12.46 -0.05 0.07
N THR A 71 12.46 1.08 0.78
CA THR A 71 11.42 2.10 0.66
C THR A 71 11.42 2.72 -0.74
N GLU A 72 12.60 3.11 -1.26
CA GLU A 72 12.73 3.64 -2.62
C GLU A 72 12.31 2.62 -3.68
N ALA A 73 12.62 1.32 -3.47
CA ALA A 73 12.15 0.25 -4.34
C ALA A 73 10.61 0.17 -4.37
N GLY A 74 9.94 0.29 -3.23
CA GLY A 74 8.46 0.34 -3.18
C GLY A 74 7.87 1.56 -3.86
N LEU A 75 8.45 2.75 -3.61
CA LEU A 75 7.99 4.01 -4.21
C LEU A 75 8.16 4.04 -5.74
N ALA A 76 9.22 3.43 -6.26
CA ALA A 76 9.48 3.34 -7.70
C ALA A 76 8.37 2.59 -8.47
N GLY A 77 7.67 1.66 -7.82
CA GLY A 77 6.56 0.93 -8.41
C GLY A 77 5.18 1.57 -8.24
N ARG A 78 5.06 2.74 -7.60
CA ARG A 78 3.77 3.42 -7.33
C ARG A 78 2.86 3.45 -8.55
N ASP A 79 3.39 3.84 -9.70
CA ASP A 79 2.59 4.07 -10.91
C ASP A 79 2.07 2.77 -11.54
N ILE A 80 2.63 1.62 -11.18
CA ILE A 80 2.12 0.31 -11.60
C ILE A 80 0.71 0.10 -11.04
N MET A 81 0.49 0.37 -9.75
CA MET A 81 -0.83 0.26 -9.11
C MET A 81 -1.86 1.20 -9.77
N TRP A 82 -1.45 2.42 -10.14
CA TRP A 82 -2.33 3.36 -10.85
C TRP A 82 -2.76 2.81 -12.20
N ALA A 83 -1.80 2.29 -12.98
CA ALA A 83 -2.05 1.70 -14.29
C ALA A 83 -2.89 0.41 -14.19
N GLN A 84 -2.69 -0.42 -13.16
CA GLN A 84 -3.50 -1.61 -12.88
C GLN A 84 -4.94 -1.24 -12.51
N ASN A 85 -5.14 -0.22 -11.68
CA ASN A 85 -6.47 0.18 -11.24
C ASN A 85 -7.36 0.67 -12.39
N TYR A 86 -6.80 1.35 -13.39
CA TYR A 86 -7.57 1.82 -14.55
C TYR A 86 -6.65 2.35 -15.66
N ARG A 87 -7.03 2.09 -16.92
CA ARG A 87 -6.20 2.41 -18.11
C ARG A 87 -5.92 3.90 -18.33
N HIS A 88 -6.80 4.80 -17.88
CA HIS A 88 -6.64 6.26 -18.04
C HIS A 88 -6.14 6.96 -16.75
N ASN A 89 -5.83 6.21 -15.69
CA ASN A 89 -5.50 6.81 -14.38
C ASN A 89 -4.25 7.69 -14.42
N LEU A 90 -3.21 7.28 -15.14
CA LEU A 90 -1.97 8.05 -15.21
C LEU A 90 -2.19 9.37 -15.97
N ASP A 91 -2.83 9.33 -17.13
CA ASP A 91 -3.15 10.52 -17.93
C ASP A 91 -4.04 11.51 -17.15
N ILE A 92 -5.08 11.00 -16.48
CA ILE A 92 -5.97 11.82 -15.65
C ILE A 92 -5.19 12.43 -14.49
N ARG A 93 -4.39 11.63 -13.77
CA ARG A 93 -3.61 12.13 -12.62
C ARG A 93 -2.64 13.22 -13.07
N GLU A 94 -1.89 13.00 -14.14
CA GLU A 94 -0.90 13.94 -14.67
C GLU A 94 -1.56 15.27 -15.05
N ALA A 95 -2.67 15.24 -15.78
CA ALA A 95 -3.40 16.45 -16.16
C ALA A 95 -3.92 17.22 -14.94
N LEU A 96 -4.53 16.53 -13.96
CA LEU A 96 -5.05 17.18 -12.75
C LEU A 96 -3.91 17.75 -11.87
N GLU A 97 -2.78 17.07 -11.77
CA GLU A 97 -1.58 17.53 -11.06
C GLU A 97 -0.96 18.77 -11.74
N GLN A 98 -0.89 18.77 -13.08
CA GLN A 98 -0.42 19.92 -13.85
C GLN A 98 -1.33 21.13 -13.65
N ILE A 99 -2.65 20.95 -13.74
CA ILE A 99 -3.63 21.99 -13.42
C ILE A 99 -3.40 22.52 -12.01
N TYR A 100 -3.31 21.63 -11.01
CA TYR A 100 -3.19 22.01 -9.60
C TYR A 100 -1.95 22.89 -9.34
N THR A 101 -0.83 22.53 -9.94
CA THR A 101 0.47 23.19 -9.76
C THR A 101 0.64 24.45 -10.60
N SER A 102 0.02 24.53 -11.78
CA SER A 102 0.20 25.65 -12.73
C SER A 102 -0.93 26.67 -12.70
N PHE A 103 -2.13 26.33 -12.22
CA PHE A 103 -3.25 27.27 -12.18
C PHE A 103 -2.95 28.45 -11.27
N SER A 104 -3.06 29.65 -11.83
CA SER A 104 -2.77 30.94 -11.18
C SER A 104 -4.01 31.82 -10.95
N GLY A 105 -5.20 31.31 -11.27
CA GLY A 105 -6.47 31.97 -10.99
C GLY A 105 -6.90 31.87 -9.51
N ASP A 106 -8.15 32.27 -9.24
CA ASP A 106 -8.67 32.32 -7.87
C ASP A 106 -8.99 30.92 -7.30
N LYS A 107 -8.11 30.45 -6.41
CA LYS A 107 -8.23 29.17 -5.69
C LYS A 107 -9.20 29.22 -4.49
N THR A 108 -9.89 30.33 -4.26
CA THR A 108 -10.88 30.45 -3.17
C THR A 108 -12.31 30.14 -3.60
N THR A 109 -12.55 30.02 -4.91
CA THR A 109 -13.84 29.70 -5.53
C THR A 109 -14.37 28.33 -5.10
N ALA A 110 -15.69 28.14 -5.20
CA ALA A 110 -16.32 26.86 -4.89
C ALA A 110 -15.88 25.76 -5.87
N ASP A 111 -15.85 26.04 -7.17
CA ASP A 111 -15.44 25.07 -8.19
C ASP A 111 -13.99 24.63 -8.02
N TRP A 112 -13.07 25.54 -7.65
CA TRP A 112 -11.69 25.16 -7.35
C TRP A 112 -11.59 24.23 -6.14
N LYS A 113 -12.35 24.50 -5.07
CA LYS A 113 -12.36 23.64 -3.88
C LYS A 113 -12.89 22.25 -4.20
N GLU A 114 -13.92 22.14 -5.03
CA GLU A 114 -14.44 20.85 -5.50
C GLU A 114 -13.42 20.12 -6.40
N PHE A 115 -12.69 20.85 -7.24
CA PHE A 115 -11.57 20.32 -8.01
C PHE A 115 -10.47 19.75 -7.12
N GLU A 116 -10.05 20.52 -6.11
CA GLU A 116 -9.01 20.10 -5.16
C GLU A 116 -9.46 18.84 -4.38
N VAL A 117 -10.71 18.80 -3.91
CA VAL A 117 -11.26 17.62 -3.23
C VAL A 117 -11.27 16.41 -4.16
N TYR A 118 -11.64 16.57 -5.42
CA TYR A 118 -11.62 15.46 -6.39
C TYR A 118 -10.20 14.94 -6.62
N LEU A 119 -9.22 15.82 -6.86
CA LEU A 119 -7.81 15.43 -7.02
C LEU A 119 -7.29 14.69 -5.78
N LYS A 120 -7.59 15.18 -4.58
CA LYS A 120 -7.20 14.50 -3.33
C LYS A 120 -7.82 13.10 -3.21
N ARG A 121 -9.08 12.92 -3.61
CA ARG A 121 -9.73 11.59 -3.64
C ARG A 121 -9.10 10.65 -4.69
N VAL A 122 -8.69 11.20 -5.83
CA VAL A 122 -7.96 10.46 -6.88
C VAL A 122 -6.61 9.99 -6.34
N TRP A 123 -5.84 10.86 -5.69
CA TRP A 123 -4.59 10.48 -5.00
C TRP A 123 -4.79 9.38 -3.97
N PHE A 124 -5.76 9.56 -3.06
CA PHE A 124 -6.02 8.59 -2.00
C PHE A 124 -6.42 7.22 -2.55
N SER A 125 -7.19 7.19 -3.63
CA SER A 125 -7.73 5.94 -4.18
C SER A 125 -6.84 5.27 -5.22
N ASN A 126 -5.69 5.88 -5.54
CA ASN A 126 -4.83 5.47 -6.66
C ASN A 126 -5.60 5.37 -7.99
N GLY A 127 -6.50 6.32 -8.23
CA GLY A 127 -7.34 6.37 -9.43
C GLY A 127 -8.71 7.02 -9.25
N ILE A 128 -9.50 7.02 -10.32
CA ILE A 128 -10.83 7.68 -10.37
C ILE A 128 -11.98 6.85 -9.77
N HIS A 129 -11.70 5.78 -9.04
CA HIS A 129 -12.70 4.94 -8.39
C HIS A 129 -12.46 4.91 -6.89
N HIS A 130 -13.54 4.87 -6.12
CA HIS A 130 -13.49 4.84 -4.67
C HIS A 130 -12.77 3.57 -4.17
N HIS A 131 -11.73 3.74 -3.36
CA HIS A 131 -10.87 2.65 -2.87
C HIS A 131 -11.62 1.48 -2.22
N TYR A 132 -12.72 1.76 -1.49
CA TYR A 132 -13.56 0.74 -0.84
C TYR A 132 -14.74 0.25 -1.69
N SER A 133 -15.67 1.12 -2.09
CA SER A 133 -16.89 0.70 -2.82
C SER A 133 -16.67 0.32 -4.28
N ASN A 134 -15.49 0.65 -4.84
CA ASN A 134 -15.13 0.53 -6.25
C ASN A 134 -15.94 1.43 -7.20
N ASP A 135 -16.85 2.27 -6.71
CA ASP A 135 -17.65 3.15 -7.57
C ASP A 135 -16.82 4.29 -8.13
N LYS A 136 -17.06 4.69 -9.38
CA LYS A 136 -16.40 5.83 -9.99
C LYS A 136 -16.69 7.12 -9.21
N LEU A 137 -15.65 7.89 -8.94
CA LEU A 137 -15.73 9.16 -8.22
C LEU A 137 -16.48 10.17 -9.08
N LYS A 138 -17.53 10.78 -8.52
CA LYS A 138 -18.24 11.89 -9.17
C LYS A 138 -17.50 13.21 -8.88
N PRO A 139 -17.15 14.01 -9.91
CA PRO A 139 -16.60 15.34 -9.70
C PRO A 139 -17.67 16.29 -9.13
N GLY A 140 -17.24 17.22 -8.26
CA GLY A 140 -18.08 18.27 -7.70
C GLY A 140 -18.13 19.55 -8.55
N PHE A 141 -17.44 19.56 -9.68
CA PHE A 141 -17.35 20.67 -10.64
C PHE A 141 -17.86 20.22 -12.02
N SER A 142 -18.14 21.18 -12.89
CA SER A 142 -18.68 20.91 -14.23
C SER A 142 -17.59 20.52 -15.24
N GLU A 143 -18.03 19.87 -16.32
CA GLU A 143 -17.20 19.59 -17.50
C GLU A 143 -16.62 20.88 -18.11
N ASP A 144 -17.44 21.93 -18.23
CA ASP A 144 -17.01 23.25 -18.69
C ASP A 144 -15.89 23.84 -17.81
N TYR A 145 -15.95 23.61 -16.50
CA TYR A 145 -14.93 24.11 -15.58
C TYR A 145 -13.60 23.36 -15.76
N LEU A 146 -13.62 22.04 -15.96
CA LEU A 146 -12.40 21.30 -16.25
C LEU A 146 -11.78 21.73 -17.58
N ASN A 147 -12.60 21.93 -18.61
CA ASN A 147 -12.15 22.47 -19.90
C ASN A 147 -11.52 23.87 -19.76
N TYR A 148 -12.12 24.73 -18.93
CA TYR A 148 -11.53 26.02 -18.59
C TYR A 148 -10.16 25.86 -17.94
N LEU A 149 -10.03 25.00 -16.93
CA LEU A 149 -8.76 24.76 -16.24
C LEU A 149 -7.68 24.23 -17.19
N LEU A 150 -7.99 23.21 -17.99
CA LEU A 150 -7.08 22.64 -19.00
C LEU A 150 -6.55 23.73 -19.95
N LYS A 151 -7.44 24.61 -20.42
CA LYS A 151 -7.07 25.71 -21.31
C LYS A 151 -6.20 26.76 -20.62
N GLU A 152 -6.54 27.16 -19.39
CA GLU A 152 -5.78 28.18 -18.65
C GLU A 152 -4.39 27.71 -18.23
N THR A 153 -4.18 26.40 -18.08
CA THR A 153 -2.89 25.82 -17.70
C THR A 153 -2.12 25.19 -18.85
N ASP A 154 -2.61 25.33 -20.09
CA ASP A 154 -2.03 24.71 -21.29
C ASP A 154 -1.76 23.21 -21.08
N THR A 155 -2.74 22.53 -20.49
CA THR A 155 -2.68 21.12 -20.11
C THR A 155 -3.51 20.29 -21.07
N GLU A 156 -2.92 19.21 -21.59
CA GLU A 156 -3.62 18.26 -22.46
C GLU A 156 -4.19 17.10 -21.64
N LEU A 157 -5.38 16.65 -22.03
CA LEU A 157 -5.97 15.40 -21.54
C LEU A 157 -6.68 14.73 -22.71
N ASP A 158 -6.43 13.44 -22.91
CA ASP A 158 -7.08 12.67 -23.97
C ASP A 158 -8.61 12.74 -23.88
N SER A 159 -9.29 12.75 -25.02
CA SER A 159 -10.73 12.93 -25.09
C SER A 159 -11.54 11.82 -24.40
N GLU A 160 -11.06 10.56 -24.43
CA GLU A 160 -11.71 9.45 -23.74
C GLU A 160 -11.47 9.56 -22.23
N ALA A 161 -10.23 9.88 -21.82
CA ALA A 161 -9.85 10.11 -20.43
C ALA A 161 -10.61 11.29 -19.81
N PHE A 162 -10.85 12.36 -20.58
CA PHE A 162 -11.67 13.49 -20.18
C PHE A 162 -13.14 13.07 -20.04
N ALA A 163 -13.71 12.46 -21.08
CA ALA A 163 -15.13 12.11 -21.12
C ALA A 163 -15.52 11.14 -19.99
N VAL A 164 -14.63 10.20 -19.64
CA VAL A 164 -14.93 9.19 -18.63
C VAL A 164 -14.97 9.76 -17.20
N ILE A 165 -14.45 10.96 -16.95
CA ILE A 165 -14.63 11.63 -15.66
C ILE A 165 -16.11 11.99 -15.42
N PHE A 166 -16.86 12.31 -16.49
CA PHE A 166 -18.22 12.87 -16.39
C PHE A 166 -19.33 11.93 -16.89
N ASN A 167 -19.03 10.98 -17.77
CA ASN A 167 -20.03 10.06 -18.32
C ASN A 167 -20.33 8.86 -17.39
N GLU A 168 -21.15 7.90 -17.82
CA GLU A 168 -21.52 6.70 -17.04
C GLU A 168 -20.66 5.45 -17.36
N ALA A 169 -19.66 5.56 -18.25
CA ALA A 169 -18.77 4.45 -18.59
C ALA A 169 -17.85 4.09 -17.40
N ASP A 170 -17.33 2.86 -17.37
CA ASP A 170 -16.34 2.44 -16.37
C ASP A 170 -16.80 2.70 -14.91
N ALA A 171 -18.10 2.56 -14.64
CA ALA A 171 -18.74 2.98 -13.40
C ALA A 171 -18.23 2.27 -12.13
N LYS A 172 -17.62 1.08 -12.28
CA LYS A 172 -17.00 0.33 -11.19
C LYS A 172 -15.61 -0.13 -11.57
N LYS A 173 -14.65 0.04 -10.66
CA LYS A 173 -13.30 -0.53 -10.77
C LYS A 173 -13.37 -2.05 -10.84
N VAL A 174 -14.06 -2.64 -9.87
CA VAL A 174 -14.22 -4.09 -9.74
C VAL A 174 -15.71 -4.38 -9.52
N ASN A 175 -16.25 -5.25 -10.35
CA ASN A 175 -17.62 -5.70 -10.29
C ASN A 175 -17.65 -7.21 -10.04
N LYS A 176 -18.33 -7.64 -8.97
CA LYS A 176 -18.51 -9.04 -8.59
C LYS A 176 -19.99 -9.43 -8.52
N LYS A 177 -20.86 -8.67 -9.21
CA LYS A 177 -22.31 -8.87 -9.16
C LYS A 177 -22.66 -10.19 -9.85
N LYS A 178 -23.52 -10.99 -9.21
CA LYS A 178 -24.02 -12.22 -9.84
C LYS A 178 -24.81 -11.92 -11.11
N GLY A 179 -24.55 -12.68 -12.17
CA GLY A 179 -25.32 -12.63 -13.43
C GLY A 179 -24.92 -11.52 -14.39
N VAL A 180 -23.76 -10.88 -14.18
CA VAL A 180 -23.09 -10.06 -15.19
C VAL A 180 -21.74 -10.68 -15.53
N ASP A 181 -21.17 -10.31 -16.67
CA ASP A 181 -19.78 -10.60 -16.98
C ASP A 181 -18.89 -9.70 -16.13
N ASN A 182 -18.23 -10.26 -15.12
CA ASN A 182 -17.50 -9.49 -14.12
C ASN A 182 -16.24 -8.84 -14.72
N VAL A 183 -15.56 -9.51 -15.66
CA VAL A 183 -14.42 -8.94 -16.38
C VAL A 183 -14.87 -7.74 -17.22
N ALA A 184 -15.83 -7.93 -18.13
CA ALA A 184 -16.27 -6.86 -19.03
C ALA A 184 -17.00 -5.71 -18.31
N ALA A 185 -17.57 -5.96 -17.12
CA ALA A 185 -18.22 -4.94 -16.31
C ALA A 185 -17.30 -4.26 -15.27
N SER A 186 -16.01 -4.59 -15.26
CA SER A 186 -14.98 -3.99 -14.38
C SER A 186 -14.06 -3.07 -15.17
N ALA A 187 -13.75 -1.90 -14.63
CA ALA A 187 -12.81 -0.96 -15.24
C ALA A 187 -11.33 -1.31 -14.96
N VAL A 188 -11.05 -2.21 -14.00
CA VAL A 188 -9.69 -2.61 -13.65
C VAL A 188 -8.92 -3.08 -14.89
N ASN A 189 -7.68 -2.62 -15.05
CA ASN A 189 -6.92 -2.74 -16.28
C ASN A 189 -6.08 -4.05 -16.34
N PHE A 190 -6.63 -5.11 -15.77
CA PHE A 190 -6.04 -6.46 -15.79
C PHE A 190 -6.36 -7.25 -17.07
N TYR A 191 -7.42 -6.85 -17.75
CA TYR A 191 -7.91 -7.42 -18.98
C TYR A 191 -8.18 -6.27 -19.96
N ASP A 192 -8.00 -6.49 -21.26
CA ASP A 192 -8.47 -5.52 -22.25
C ASP A 192 -10.02 -5.40 -22.22
N PRO A 193 -10.58 -4.23 -22.56
CA PRO A 193 -12.02 -3.96 -22.39
C PRO A 193 -12.98 -4.90 -23.14
N ASP A 194 -12.48 -5.63 -24.15
CA ASP A 194 -13.25 -6.55 -24.99
C ASP A 194 -13.12 -8.02 -24.58
N ILE A 195 -12.49 -8.30 -23.44
CA ILE A 195 -12.33 -9.66 -22.89
C ILE A 195 -13.50 -9.98 -21.94
N THR A 196 -14.00 -11.20 -22.03
CA THR A 196 -15.14 -11.71 -21.22
C THR A 196 -14.71 -12.71 -20.15
N ASP A 197 -15.56 -12.93 -19.13
CA ASP A 197 -15.39 -13.96 -18.10
C ASP A 197 -15.11 -15.35 -18.72
N ALA A 198 -15.88 -15.71 -19.76
CA ALA A 198 -15.79 -17.00 -20.41
C ALA A 198 -14.46 -17.20 -21.17
N GLU A 199 -13.95 -16.12 -21.76
CA GLU A 199 -12.65 -16.14 -22.42
C GLU A 199 -11.50 -16.26 -21.43
N VAL A 200 -11.57 -15.56 -20.30
CA VAL A 200 -10.60 -15.69 -19.21
C VAL A 200 -10.58 -17.13 -18.67
N ASP A 201 -11.75 -17.69 -18.36
CA ASP A 201 -11.86 -19.07 -17.86
C ASP A 201 -11.30 -20.06 -18.88
N ALA A 202 -11.64 -19.90 -20.17
CA ALA A 202 -11.14 -20.77 -21.24
C ALA A 202 -9.63 -20.64 -21.49
N PHE A 203 -9.05 -19.48 -21.22
CA PHE A 203 -7.62 -19.21 -21.35
C PHE A 203 -6.83 -19.92 -20.24
N TYR A 204 -7.16 -19.64 -18.96
CA TYR A 204 -6.44 -20.23 -17.81
C TYR A 204 -6.77 -21.71 -17.56
N ALA A 205 -7.88 -22.23 -18.11
CA ALA A 205 -8.15 -23.67 -18.07
C ALA A 205 -7.14 -24.51 -18.87
N LYS A 206 -6.44 -23.91 -19.83
CA LYS A 206 -5.46 -24.59 -20.71
C LYS A 206 -4.01 -24.45 -20.23
N MET A 207 -3.76 -23.58 -19.26
CA MET A 207 -2.42 -23.35 -18.76
C MET A 207 -1.96 -24.49 -17.86
N ASP A 208 -0.66 -24.75 -17.89
CA ASP A 208 -0.03 -25.61 -16.92
C ASP A 208 -0.07 -24.92 -15.55
N LYS A 209 -0.58 -25.64 -14.55
CA LYS A 209 -0.76 -25.13 -13.18
C LYS A 209 0.30 -25.69 -12.24
N GLY A 210 1.33 -26.33 -12.76
CA GLY A 210 2.28 -27.08 -11.94
C GLY A 210 1.68 -28.39 -11.43
N SER A 211 2.36 -28.99 -10.46
CA SER A 211 1.89 -30.23 -9.82
C SER A 211 0.77 -29.94 -8.83
N ALA A 212 0.07 -30.98 -8.36
CA ALA A 212 -0.94 -30.82 -7.32
C ALA A 212 -0.32 -30.45 -5.97
N GLU A 213 0.92 -30.86 -5.74
CA GLU A 213 1.70 -30.61 -4.53
C GLU A 213 2.37 -29.23 -4.53
N GLU A 214 2.75 -28.73 -5.71
CA GLU A 214 3.43 -27.46 -5.95
C GLU A 214 2.74 -26.73 -7.12
N PRO A 215 1.56 -26.13 -6.90
CA PRO A 215 0.84 -25.40 -7.93
C PRO A 215 1.44 -24.02 -8.16
N ILE A 216 1.41 -23.55 -9.41
CA ILE A 216 1.89 -22.22 -9.81
C ILE A 216 0.72 -21.23 -9.85
N GLU A 217 0.96 -20.01 -9.37
CA GLU A 217 0.01 -18.88 -9.36
C GLU A 217 -0.20 -18.28 -10.77
N ILE A 218 -0.75 -19.07 -11.69
CA ILE A 218 -0.89 -18.67 -13.10
C ILE A 218 -1.57 -17.32 -13.26
N GLY A 219 -0.94 -16.46 -14.06
CA GLY A 219 -1.45 -15.14 -14.38
C GLY A 219 -1.23 -14.07 -13.30
N LEU A 220 -0.58 -14.35 -12.18
CA LEU A 220 -0.37 -13.37 -11.09
C LEU A 220 0.21 -12.03 -11.59
N ASN A 221 1.24 -12.10 -12.42
CA ASN A 221 2.03 -10.94 -12.85
C ASN A 221 1.83 -10.59 -14.32
N THR A 222 0.60 -10.68 -14.82
CA THR A 222 0.33 -10.39 -16.25
C THR A 222 -0.95 -9.60 -16.45
N LYS A 223 -0.99 -8.82 -17.55
CA LYS A 223 -2.25 -8.33 -18.13
C LYS A 223 -2.66 -9.28 -19.26
N LEU A 224 -3.93 -9.68 -19.33
CA LEU A 224 -4.45 -10.42 -20.47
C LEU A 224 -4.93 -9.44 -21.54
N VAL A 225 -4.39 -9.56 -22.75
CA VAL A 225 -4.68 -8.64 -23.87
C VAL A 225 -5.15 -9.40 -25.10
N ARG A 226 -5.80 -8.69 -26.03
CA ARG A 226 -6.12 -9.24 -27.36
C ARG A 226 -5.19 -8.67 -28.43
N GLU A 227 -4.32 -9.51 -28.98
CA GLU A 227 -3.40 -9.15 -30.05
C GLU A 227 -3.67 -9.98 -31.30
N ASN A 228 -3.89 -9.33 -32.44
CA ASN A 228 -4.19 -9.99 -33.71
C ASN A 228 -5.34 -11.00 -33.62
N GLY A 229 -6.34 -10.71 -32.78
CA GLY A 229 -7.51 -11.56 -32.56
C GLY A 229 -7.28 -12.75 -31.60
N GLN A 230 -6.10 -12.87 -30.98
CA GLN A 230 -5.76 -13.93 -30.03
C GLN A 230 -5.48 -13.35 -28.64
N LEU A 231 -5.84 -14.09 -27.60
CA LEU A 231 -5.52 -13.72 -26.23
C LEU A 231 -4.06 -14.03 -25.92
N ALA A 232 -3.37 -13.10 -25.28
CA ALA A 232 -1.97 -13.26 -24.87
C ALA A 232 -1.74 -12.56 -23.52
N GLU A 233 -0.79 -13.07 -22.74
CA GLU A 233 -0.35 -12.42 -21.51
C GLU A 233 0.77 -11.43 -21.79
N LYS A 234 0.64 -10.23 -21.24
CA LYS A 234 1.73 -9.26 -21.10
C LYS A 234 2.29 -9.35 -19.70
N VAL A 235 3.42 -10.06 -19.58
CA VAL A 235 4.11 -10.26 -18.31
C VAL A 235 4.71 -8.96 -17.79
N TYR A 236 4.55 -8.71 -16.50
CA TYR A 236 5.13 -7.59 -15.77
C TYR A 236 6.59 -7.90 -15.41
N LYS A 237 7.52 -7.35 -16.18
CA LYS A 237 8.97 -7.58 -16.02
C LYS A 237 9.79 -6.48 -16.67
N VAL A 238 11.09 -6.44 -16.41
CA VAL A 238 12.02 -5.40 -16.89
C VAL A 238 11.96 -5.17 -18.40
N ASP A 239 11.92 -6.22 -19.21
CA ASP A 239 11.82 -6.15 -20.68
C ASP A 239 10.38 -6.33 -21.21
N GLY A 240 9.39 -6.20 -20.33
CA GLY A 240 7.97 -6.42 -20.60
C GLY A 240 7.08 -5.24 -20.19
N MET A 241 5.84 -5.55 -19.82
CA MET A 241 4.90 -4.53 -19.35
C MET A 241 5.39 -3.95 -18.01
N TYR A 242 5.24 -2.64 -17.84
CA TYR A 242 5.78 -1.86 -16.72
C TYR A 242 7.31 -1.85 -16.59
N GLY A 243 8.05 -2.29 -17.61
CA GLY A 243 9.50 -2.50 -17.55
C GLY A 243 10.31 -1.29 -17.07
N VAL A 244 9.92 -0.06 -17.41
CA VAL A 244 10.60 1.17 -16.95
C VAL A 244 10.54 1.32 -15.43
N ALA A 245 9.35 1.16 -14.83
CA ALA A 245 9.17 1.25 -13.38
C ALA A 245 9.87 0.08 -12.68
N ILE A 246 9.70 -1.14 -13.21
CA ILE A 246 10.31 -2.36 -12.65
C ILE A 246 11.85 -2.29 -12.68
N ALA A 247 12.44 -1.70 -13.73
CA ALA A 247 13.89 -1.50 -13.78
C ALA A 247 14.39 -0.58 -12.65
N GLU A 248 13.64 0.46 -12.32
CA GLU A 248 13.97 1.35 -11.19
C GLU A 248 13.79 0.63 -9.85
N VAL A 249 12.75 -0.20 -9.68
CA VAL A 249 12.58 -1.09 -8.52
C VAL A 249 13.82 -1.98 -8.35
N VAL A 250 14.24 -2.67 -9.42
CA VAL A 250 15.41 -3.56 -9.42
C VAL A 250 16.69 -2.84 -9.01
N LYS A 251 16.94 -1.64 -9.55
CA LYS A 251 18.11 -0.82 -9.18
C LYS A 251 18.18 -0.53 -7.68
N TRP A 252 17.04 -0.28 -7.03
CA TRP A 252 17.00 -0.06 -5.58
C TRP A 252 17.17 -1.36 -4.79
N LEU A 253 16.58 -2.46 -5.26
CA LEU A 253 16.80 -3.78 -4.67
C LEU A 253 18.27 -4.23 -4.75
N GLU A 254 18.96 -3.94 -5.86
CA GLU A 254 20.40 -4.21 -5.98
C GLU A 254 21.22 -3.49 -4.91
N LYS A 255 20.87 -2.23 -4.60
CA LYS A 255 21.48 -1.48 -3.49
C LYS A 255 21.13 -2.08 -2.13
N ALA A 256 19.90 -2.56 -1.95
CA ALA A 256 19.47 -3.24 -0.72
C ALA A 256 20.30 -4.51 -0.46
N VAL A 257 20.60 -5.30 -1.50
CA VAL A 257 21.46 -6.49 -1.41
C VAL A 257 22.84 -6.18 -0.81
N GLU A 258 23.46 -5.04 -1.18
CA GLU A 258 24.78 -4.64 -0.67
C GLU A 258 24.80 -4.37 0.84
N VAL A 259 23.65 -4.03 1.42
CA VAL A 259 23.49 -3.68 2.83
C VAL A 259 22.57 -4.64 3.60
N ALA A 260 22.24 -5.78 3.01
CA ALA A 260 21.48 -6.83 3.68
C ALA A 260 22.10 -7.25 5.01
N GLU A 261 21.28 -7.49 6.02
CA GLU A 261 21.67 -7.83 7.39
C GLU A 261 22.44 -9.14 7.45
N ASN A 262 22.05 -10.12 6.63
CA ASN A 262 22.66 -11.44 6.55
C ASN A 262 22.59 -12.03 5.13
N VAL A 263 23.26 -13.18 4.94
CA VAL A 263 23.39 -13.83 3.63
C VAL A 263 22.05 -14.37 3.12
N LYS A 264 21.17 -14.86 4.00
CA LYS A 264 19.84 -15.36 3.60
C LYS A 264 19.01 -14.21 3.03
N GLN A 265 18.93 -13.09 3.75
CA GLN A 265 18.23 -11.89 3.30
C GLN A 265 18.77 -11.39 1.95
N ALA A 266 20.10 -11.34 1.78
CA ALA A 266 20.73 -10.97 0.52
C ALA A 266 20.35 -11.90 -0.65
N ASN A 267 20.25 -13.20 -0.39
CA ASN A 267 19.88 -14.19 -1.40
C ASN A 267 18.39 -14.13 -1.74
N THR A 268 17.52 -13.94 -0.75
CA THR A 268 16.08 -13.72 -0.96
C THR A 268 15.84 -12.48 -1.83
N LEU A 269 16.52 -11.36 -1.55
CA LEU A 269 16.43 -10.15 -2.38
C LEU A 269 16.90 -10.38 -3.83
N LYS A 270 17.92 -11.23 -4.05
CA LYS A 270 18.36 -11.59 -5.41
C LYS A 270 17.32 -12.42 -6.16
N LEU A 271 16.60 -13.32 -5.49
CA LEU A 271 15.48 -14.05 -6.10
C LEU A 271 14.36 -13.10 -6.51
N LEU A 272 14.05 -12.10 -5.68
CA LEU A 272 13.08 -11.07 -6.03
C LEU A 272 13.51 -10.26 -7.27
N ILE A 273 14.78 -9.88 -7.34
CA ILE A 273 15.36 -9.22 -8.53
C ILE A 273 15.23 -10.12 -9.75
N GLN A 274 15.56 -11.40 -9.63
CA GLN A 274 15.46 -12.37 -10.74
C GLN A 274 14.01 -12.54 -11.19
N TYR A 275 13.05 -12.58 -10.26
CA TYR A 275 11.62 -12.58 -10.59
C TYR A 275 11.25 -11.34 -11.41
N TYR A 276 11.62 -10.13 -11.00
CA TYR A 276 11.34 -8.92 -11.77
C TYR A 276 12.02 -8.87 -13.14
N GLN A 277 13.22 -9.43 -13.25
CA GLN A 277 13.96 -9.49 -14.52
C GLN A 277 13.33 -10.49 -15.50
N THR A 278 12.84 -11.62 -15.01
CA THR A 278 12.38 -12.73 -15.86
C THR A 278 10.86 -12.81 -16.02
N GLY A 279 10.11 -12.36 -15.01
CA GLY A 279 8.68 -12.57 -14.85
C GLY A 279 8.28 -14.01 -14.50
N SER A 280 9.23 -14.87 -14.12
CA SER A 280 8.99 -16.30 -13.87
C SER A 280 8.22 -16.54 -12.57
N LEU A 281 7.06 -17.20 -12.65
CA LEU A 281 6.29 -17.59 -11.47
C LEU A 281 6.95 -18.73 -10.67
N GLU A 282 7.79 -19.55 -11.30
CA GLU A 282 8.62 -20.52 -10.56
C GLU A 282 9.64 -19.79 -9.66
N THR A 283 10.26 -18.72 -10.18
CA THR A 283 11.18 -17.88 -9.38
C THR A 283 10.43 -17.09 -8.30
N TRP A 284 9.16 -16.75 -8.54
CA TRP A 284 8.29 -16.17 -7.52
C TRP A 284 8.06 -17.14 -6.36
N ASP A 285 7.77 -18.43 -6.64
CA ASP A 285 7.62 -19.45 -5.61
C ASP A 285 8.93 -19.70 -4.85
N GLU A 286 10.06 -19.78 -5.56
CA GLU A 286 11.40 -19.87 -4.95
C GLU A 286 11.68 -18.67 -4.02
N TYR A 287 11.33 -17.46 -4.47
CA TYR A 287 11.43 -16.25 -3.67
C TYR A 287 10.56 -16.34 -2.41
N ALA A 288 9.29 -16.72 -2.54
CA ALA A 288 8.35 -16.82 -1.42
C ALA A 288 8.81 -17.86 -0.38
N ILE A 289 9.30 -19.01 -0.84
CA ILE A 289 9.90 -20.05 0.01
C ILE A 289 11.18 -19.52 0.69
N SER A 290 12.03 -18.79 -0.02
CA SER A 290 13.23 -18.18 0.57
C SER A 290 12.87 -17.11 1.60
N TRP A 291 11.83 -16.32 1.34
CA TRP A 291 11.36 -15.23 2.19
C TRP A 291 10.80 -15.75 3.51
N VAL A 292 9.89 -16.74 3.49
CA VAL A 292 9.33 -17.32 4.73
C VAL A 292 10.40 -17.98 5.63
N ASN A 293 11.52 -18.40 5.05
CA ASN A 293 12.65 -18.97 5.79
C ASN A 293 13.73 -17.93 6.18
N SER A 294 13.57 -16.67 5.77
CA SER A 294 14.48 -15.56 6.07
C SER A 294 14.08 -14.79 7.33
N THR A 295 13.84 -15.51 8.43
CA THR A 295 13.27 -14.96 9.68
C THR A 295 14.29 -14.25 10.59
N GLU A 296 15.57 -14.21 10.20
CA GLU A 296 16.63 -13.56 10.95
C GLU A 296 16.81 -12.11 10.47
N GLY A 297 16.84 -11.15 11.38
CA GLY A 297 17.02 -9.73 11.07
C GLY A 297 16.05 -8.84 11.84
N ASN A 298 16.19 -7.54 11.63
CA ASN A 298 15.32 -6.50 12.17
C ASN A 298 14.44 -5.86 11.11
N ILE A 299 14.70 -6.13 9.82
CA ILE A 299 13.99 -5.52 8.70
C ILE A 299 13.40 -6.62 7.81
N ASP A 300 12.09 -6.50 7.56
CA ASP A 300 11.35 -7.34 6.63
C ASP A 300 10.67 -6.48 5.56
N TRP A 301 10.17 -7.12 4.50
CA TRP A 301 9.54 -6.42 3.38
C TRP A 301 8.48 -7.26 2.67
N ILE A 302 7.55 -6.54 2.07
CA ILE A 302 6.72 -6.97 0.96
C ILE A 302 7.08 -6.07 -0.23
N ASN A 303 7.30 -6.64 -1.40
CA ASN A 303 7.46 -5.91 -2.65
C ASN A 303 7.18 -6.87 -3.82
N GLY A 304 6.06 -6.70 -4.51
CA GLY A 304 5.63 -7.64 -5.53
C GLY A 304 4.21 -7.42 -6.03
N PHE A 305 3.73 -8.38 -6.82
CA PHE A 305 2.33 -8.50 -7.23
C PHE A 305 1.67 -9.51 -6.30
N ILE A 306 0.99 -9.05 -5.26
CA ILE A 306 0.61 -9.91 -4.12
C ILE A 306 -0.87 -10.23 -4.16
N GLU A 307 -1.71 -9.23 -3.90
CA GLU A 307 -3.11 -9.48 -3.59
C GLU A 307 -4.03 -9.41 -4.82
N VAL A 308 -4.90 -10.41 -4.94
CA VAL A 308 -5.80 -10.59 -6.10
C VAL A 308 -7.19 -9.98 -5.90
N TYR A 309 -7.41 -9.19 -4.84
CA TYR A 309 -8.72 -8.63 -4.51
C TYR A 309 -9.31 -7.76 -5.62
N ASN A 310 -8.44 -7.01 -6.32
CA ASN A 310 -8.82 -6.11 -7.40
C ASN A 310 -9.17 -6.84 -8.71
N ASP A 311 -8.89 -8.14 -8.82
CA ASP A 311 -9.26 -8.93 -9.97
C ASP A 311 -10.69 -9.50 -9.79
N PRO A 312 -11.63 -9.25 -10.73
CA PRO A 312 -12.93 -9.92 -10.73
C PRO A 312 -12.85 -11.46 -10.77
N LYS A 313 -11.76 -12.03 -11.28
CA LYS A 313 -11.52 -13.47 -11.43
C LYS A 313 -10.52 -14.05 -10.42
N GLY A 314 -9.73 -13.20 -9.75
CA GLY A 314 -8.78 -13.61 -8.72
C GLY A 314 -7.48 -14.24 -9.24
N TYR A 315 -7.07 -13.96 -10.47
CA TYR A 315 -5.78 -14.37 -11.05
C TYR A 315 -4.70 -13.30 -10.89
N LYS A 316 -5.04 -12.01 -10.94
CA LYS A 316 -4.07 -10.91 -11.09
C LYS A 316 -3.68 -10.26 -9.78
N GLY A 317 -2.39 -10.26 -9.47
CA GLY A 317 -1.80 -9.62 -8.31
C GLY A 317 -1.67 -8.10 -8.50
N SER A 318 -2.11 -7.35 -7.49
CA SER A 318 -1.89 -5.90 -7.45
C SER A 318 -0.48 -5.60 -6.93
N TYR A 319 0.19 -4.59 -7.50
CA TYR A 319 1.51 -4.17 -7.02
C TYR A 319 1.41 -3.56 -5.62
N GLU A 320 2.18 -4.06 -4.67
CA GLU A 320 2.26 -3.48 -3.34
C GLU A 320 3.67 -3.54 -2.77
N SER A 321 3.93 -2.67 -1.80
CA SER A 321 5.14 -2.74 -1.00
C SER A 321 4.91 -2.24 0.41
N MET A 322 5.50 -2.92 1.38
CA MET A 322 5.51 -2.54 2.79
C MET A 322 6.88 -2.88 3.37
N ILE A 323 7.50 -1.93 4.08
CA ILE A 323 8.78 -2.15 4.74
C ILE A 323 8.52 -2.16 6.24
N GLU A 324 8.93 -3.25 6.87
CA GLU A 324 8.65 -3.51 8.27
C GLU A 324 9.94 -3.44 9.08
N ILE A 325 9.86 -2.76 10.22
CA ILE A 325 10.94 -2.71 11.20
C ILE A 325 10.44 -3.39 12.45
N LYS A 326 11.25 -4.30 12.97
CA LYS A 326 10.96 -5.01 14.21
C LYS A 326 10.66 -4.01 15.33
N ASP A 327 9.49 -4.14 15.94
CA ASP A 327 9.19 -3.48 17.20
C ASP A 327 9.88 -4.26 18.32
N PHE A 328 11.02 -3.76 18.80
CA PHE A 328 11.84 -4.44 19.81
C PHE A 328 11.13 -4.59 21.16
N GLU A 329 10.28 -3.63 21.52
CA GLU A 329 9.48 -3.65 22.75
C GLU A 329 8.39 -4.72 22.64
N MET A 330 7.54 -4.59 21.62
CA MET A 330 6.40 -5.50 21.42
C MET A 330 6.84 -6.92 21.10
N SER A 331 7.95 -7.11 20.38
CA SER A 331 8.49 -8.45 20.11
C SER A 331 8.88 -9.17 21.40
N ARG A 332 9.48 -8.47 22.38
CA ARG A 332 9.81 -9.07 23.70
C ARG A 332 8.55 -9.48 24.46
N GLN A 333 7.48 -8.68 24.36
CA GLN A 333 6.20 -9.00 25.01
C GLN A 333 5.51 -10.19 24.32
N MET A 334 5.51 -10.23 22.99
CA MET A 334 4.89 -11.30 22.21
C MET A 334 5.62 -12.65 22.33
N ALA A 335 6.94 -12.65 22.55
CA ALA A 335 7.70 -13.89 22.78
C ALA A 335 7.15 -14.69 23.97
N VAL A 336 6.70 -14.01 25.03
CA VAL A 336 6.09 -14.65 26.21
C VAL A 336 4.81 -15.41 25.90
N LEU A 337 4.08 -15.01 24.84
CA LEU A 337 2.84 -15.68 24.42
C LEU A 337 3.09 -16.86 23.48
N SER A 338 4.19 -16.81 22.71
CA SER A 338 4.52 -17.82 21.71
C SER A 338 5.32 -19.00 22.28
N GLU A 339 6.01 -18.82 23.40
CA GLU A 339 6.69 -19.85 24.20
C GLU A 339 5.72 -20.52 25.18
#